data_AF-A0A1F1U938-F1
#
_entry.id   AF-A0A1F1U938-F1
#
_cell.length_a   1.000
_cell.length_b   1.000
_cell.length_c   1.000
_cell.angle_alpha   90.00
_cell.angle_beta   90.00
_cell.angle_gamma   90.00
#
_symmetry.space_group_name_H-M   'P 1'
#
loop_
_entity.id
_entity.type
_entity.pdbx_description
1 polymer ?
#
loop_
_entity_poly.entity_id
_entity_poly.type
_entity_poly.pdbx_seq_one_letter_code
_entity_poly.pdbx_strand_id
1 'polypeptide(L)'
;MARIRTETRHATRRAVLEAASRLFGERRFTSTTVRDIAQEAGVSVGTVMAAGDKEALLVELFDDLIDQRQQRIDTPVLDPNKPCGDSAVAIVEPFVTLFEERRDLARTYASILVSGRHTSVVFTDLARRLITVFEQLITAHGCTNPADTRGRAEALHSAYIGNLFIWASTTEQSGTDLLTQLRKVFTAICPPTGSNS
;
A
#
# COMPACT_ATOMS: atom_id res chain seq x y z
N MET A 1 35.35 5.16 11.03
CA MET A 1 34.39 5.78 11.97
C MET A 1 33.05 6.18 11.33
N ALA A 2 33.01 6.80 10.14
CA ALA A 2 31.75 7.22 9.51
C ALA A 2 30.74 6.08 9.23
N ARG A 3 31.22 4.91 8.76
CA ARG A 3 30.36 3.75 8.44
C ARG A 3 29.66 3.15 9.66
N ILE A 4 30.39 2.99 10.77
CA ILE A 4 29.87 2.47 12.05
C ILE A 4 28.78 3.40 12.60
N ARG A 5 28.97 4.73 12.55
CA ARG A 5 27.97 5.70 13.03
C ARG A 5 26.67 5.65 12.20
N THR A 6 26.79 5.45 10.89
CA THR A 6 25.63 5.30 10.00
C THR A 6 24.90 3.98 10.24
N GLU A 7 25.63 2.86 10.37
CA GLU A 7 25.08 1.54 10.71
C GLU A 7 24.32 1.56 12.06
N THR A 8 24.90 2.18 13.10
CA THR A 8 24.23 2.37 14.40
C THR A 8 22.94 3.18 14.26
N ARG A 9 22.95 4.27 13.47
CA ARG A 9 21.77 5.11 13.26
C ARG A 9 20.63 4.34 12.56
N HIS A 10 20.95 3.52 11.56
CA HIS A 10 19.95 2.67 10.90
C HIS A 10 19.40 1.60 11.84
N ALA A 11 20.25 0.96 12.64
CA ALA A 11 19.82 -0.03 13.63
C ALA A 11 18.88 0.59 14.68
N THR A 12 19.22 1.77 15.19
CA THR A 12 18.36 2.51 16.13
C THR A 12 17.02 2.90 15.49
N ARG A 13 17.01 3.39 14.25
CA ARG A 13 15.76 3.71 13.54
C ARG A 13 14.87 2.50 13.37
N ARG A 14 15.44 1.36 12.98
CA ARG A 14 14.71 0.09 12.88
C ARG A 14 14.10 -0.35 14.21
N ALA A 15 14.86 -0.27 15.31
CA ALA A 15 14.35 -0.60 16.64
C ALA A 15 13.14 0.28 17.04
N VAL A 16 13.18 1.57 16.69
CA VAL A 16 12.05 2.50 16.92
C VAL A 16 10.82 2.11 16.10
N LEU A 17 10.97 1.78 14.82
CA LEU A 17 9.86 1.35 13.95
C LEU A 17 9.27 0.00 14.39
N GLU A 18 10.10 -0.96 14.77
CA GLU A 18 9.67 -2.27 15.27
C GLU A 18 8.87 -2.11 16.57
N ALA A 19 9.33 -1.26 17.49
CA ALA A 19 8.60 -0.92 18.72
C ALA A 19 7.28 -0.21 18.44
N ALA A 20 7.27 0.78 17.54
CA ALA A 20 6.06 1.50 17.14
C ALA A 20 5.02 0.55 16.53
N SER A 21 5.44 -0.32 15.61
CA SER A 21 4.57 -1.33 14.97
C SER A 21 3.90 -2.26 15.97
N ARG A 22 4.67 -2.75 16.97
CA ARG A 22 4.15 -3.60 18.04
C ARG A 22 3.12 -2.86 18.88
N LEU A 23 3.46 -1.68 19.39
CA LEU A 23 2.57 -0.89 20.25
C LEU A 23 1.30 -0.44 19.51
N PHE A 24 1.41 -0.05 18.24
CA PHE A 24 0.27 0.30 17.41
C PHE A 24 -0.68 -0.86 17.21
N GLY A 25 -0.17 -2.09 17.07
CA GLY A 25 -0.98 -3.31 16.98
C GLY A 25 -1.65 -3.68 18.30
N GLU A 26 -0.94 -3.57 19.43
CA GLU A 26 -1.44 -4.00 20.74
C GLU A 26 -2.38 -2.99 21.40
N ARG A 27 -2.05 -1.70 21.33
CA ARG A 27 -2.71 -0.64 22.11
C ARG A 27 -3.50 0.34 21.25
N ARG A 28 -3.51 0.14 19.92
CA ARG A 28 -3.99 1.09 18.90
C ARG A 28 -3.11 2.34 18.82
N PHE A 29 -3.14 2.98 17.65
CA PHE A 29 -2.33 4.17 17.36
C PHE A 29 -2.62 5.34 18.31
N THR A 30 -3.90 5.58 18.63
CA THR A 30 -4.32 6.74 19.43
C THR A 30 -3.84 6.67 20.88
N SER A 31 -3.79 5.48 21.48
CA SER A 31 -3.35 5.27 22.86
C SER A 31 -1.84 5.09 23.03
N THR A 32 -1.08 5.04 21.92
CA THR A 32 0.38 4.93 21.97
C THR A 32 1.03 6.32 21.97
N THR A 33 2.01 6.55 22.86
CA THR A 33 2.80 7.79 22.91
C THR A 33 4.24 7.58 22.46
N VAL A 34 4.93 8.67 22.11
CA VAL A 34 6.37 8.66 21.79
C VAL A 34 7.21 8.14 22.97
N ARG A 35 6.76 8.35 24.22
CA ARG A 35 7.44 7.84 25.42
C ARG A 35 7.32 6.33 25.53
N ASP A 36 6.14 5.78 25.23
CA ASP A 36 5.95 4.32 25.22
C ASP A 36 6.85 3.67 24.17
N ILE A 37 6.94 4.27 22.97
CA ILE A 37 7.82 3.80 21.89
C ILE A 37 9.29 3.84 22.32
N ALA A 38 9.71 4.93 22.97
CA ALA A 38 11.09 5.06 23.45
C ALA A 38 11.44 3.99 24.50
N GLN A 39 10.52 3.74 25.43
CA GLN A 39 10.67 2.71 26.45
C GLN A 39 10.75 1.31 25.83
N GLU A 40 9.85 0.99 24.91
CA GLU A 40 9.81 -0.32 24.22
C GLU A 40 11.05 -0.55 23.34
N ALA A 41 11.55 0.50 22.67
CA ALA A 41 12.75 0.41 21.84
C ALA A 41 14.06 0.47 22.64
N GLY A 42 14.01 0.76 23.95
CA GLY A 42 15.20 0.92 24.79
C GLY A 42 16.06 2.15 24.43
N VAL A 43 15.43 3.23 23.94
CA VAL A 43 16.11 4.46 23.50
C VAL A 43 15.57 5.70 24.23
N SER A 44 16.22 6.85 24.04
CA SER A 44 15.70 8.11 24.58
C SER A 44 14.52 8.64 23.77
N VAL A 45 13.64 9.43 24.40
CA VAL A 45 12.56 10.15 23.69
C VAL A 45 13.13 11.02 22.56
N GLY A 46 14.26 11.69 22.80
CA GLY A 46 14.94 12.49 21.77
C GLY A 46 15.38 11.66 20.56
N THR A 47 15.76 10.40 20.78
CA THR A 47 16.11 9.46 19.72
C THR A 47 14.89 9.10 18.86
N VAL A 48 13.72 8.89 19.48
CA VAL A 48 12.46 8.65 18.74
C VAL A 48 12.05 9.88 17.95
N MET A 49 12.08 11.07 18.57
CA MET A 49 11.76 12.33 17.90
C MET A 49 12.70 12.63 16.72
N ALA A 50 13.97 12.21 16.80
CA ALA A 50 14.92 12.29 15.69
C ALA A 50 14.63 11.28 14.56
N ALA A 51 13.87 10.22 14.84
CA ALA A 51 13.38 9.30 13.82
C ALA A 51 12.15 9.85 13.09
N GLY A 52 11.24 10.51 13.83
CA GLY A 52 10.05 11.17 13.32
C GLY A 52 9.01 11.36 14.43
N ASP A 53 7.95 12.12 14.15
CA ASP A 53 6.77 12.11 15.02
C ASP A 53 5.97 10.81 14.84
N LYS A 54 4.93 10.63 15.69
CA LYS A 54 4.14 9.39 15.71
C LYS A 54 3.45 9.12 14.36
N GLU A 55 2.99 10.16 13.66
CA GLU A 55 2.33 10.03 12.35
C GLU A 55 3.34 9.62 11.27
N ALA A 56 4.54 10.23 11.27
CA ALA A 56 5.62 9.87 10.37
C ALA A 56 6.09 8.42 10.56
N LEU A 57 6.17 7.92 11.81
CA LEU A 57 6.49 6.53 12.09
C LEU A 57 5.43 5.56 11.56
N LEU A 58 4.14 5.94 11.57
CA LEU A 58 3.08 5.12 10.99
C LEU A 58 3.13 5.11 9.46
N VAL A 59 3.43 6.26 8.84
CA VAL A 59 3.61 6.36 7.39
C VAL A 59 4.78 5.48 6.95
N GLU A 60 5.94 5.59 7.60
CA GLU A 60 7.12 4.76 7.29
C GLU A 60 6.86 3.26 7.50
N LEU A 61 6.10 2.90 8.54
CA LEU A 61 5.70 1.51 8.75
C LEU A 61 4.85 0.95 7.58
N PHE A 62 3.88 1.71 7.09
CA PHE A 62 3.07 1.28 5.94
C PHE A 62 3.87 1.27 4.64
N ASP A 63 4.74 2.25 4.45
CA ASP A 63 5.68 2.31 3.32
C ASP A 63 6.52 1.02 3.25
N ASP A 64 7.13 0.60 4.37
CA ASP A 64 7.91 -0.64 4.45
C ASP A 64 7.06 -1.90 4.18
N LEU A 65 5.84 -1.96 4.71
CA LEU A 65 4.95 -3.11 4.52
C LEU A 65 4.47 -3.23 3.08
N ILE A 66 4.17 -2.10 2.45
CA ILE A 66 3.77 -2.01 1.05
C ILE A 66 4.92 -2.42 0.15
N ASP A 67 6.13 -1.89 0.37
CA ASP A 67 7.32 -2.23 -0.41
C ASP A 67 7.64 -3.73 -0.34
N GLN A 68 7.51 -4.34 0.84
CA GLN A 68 7.69 -5.79 1.00
C GLN A 68 6.67 -6.62 0.20
N ARG A 69 5.43 -6.15 0.08
CA ARG A 69 4.40 -6.82 -0.75
C ARG A 69 4.68 -6.59 -2.23
N GLN A 70 5.08 -5.38 -2.62
CA GLN A 70 5.39 -5.00 -3.99
C GLN A 70 6.57 -5.78 -4.57
N GLN A 71 7.64 -6.02 -3.79
CA GLN A 71 8.78 -6.83 -4.24
C GLN A 71 8.40 -8.25 -4.69
N ARG A 72 7.24 -8.77 -4.26
CA ARG A 72 6.71 -10.07 -4.70
C ARG A 72 5.92 -9.98 -6.02
N ILE A 73 5.54 -8.77 -6.43
CA ILE A 73 4.65 -8.47 -7.56
C ILE A 73 5.42 -7.94 -8.76
N ASP A 74 6.64 -7.40 -8.60
CA ASP A 74 7.46 -6.81 -9.67
C ASP A 74 7.76 -7.75 -10.87
N THR A 75 7.40 -9.03 -10.80
CA THR A 75 7.35 -9.95 -11.95
C THR A 75 6.09 -10.79 -11.86
N PRO A 76 4.92 -10.25 -12.25
CA PRO A 76 3.68 -11.01 -12.13
C PRO A 76 3.73 -12.17 -13.13
N VAL A 77 3.43 -13.38 -12.65
CA VAL A 77 3.17 -14.52 -13.55
C VAL A 77 1.82 -14.28 -14.20
N LEU A 78 1.83 -13.73 -15.41
CA LEU A 78 0.63 -13.45 -16.17
C LEU A 78 0.14 -14.75 -16.81
N ASP A 79 -1.05 -15.19 -16.41
CA ASP A 79 -1.77 -16.26 -17.10
C ASP A 79 -2.57 -15.64 -18.25
N PRO A 80 -2.18 -15.86 -19.52
CA PRO A 80 -2.87 -15.26 -20.66
C PRO A 80 -4.32 -15.77 -20.82
N ASN A 81 -4.67 -16.89 -20.20
CA ASN A 81 -6.02 -17.46 -20.27
C ASN A 81 -6.96 -16.88 -19.21
N LYS A 82 -6.43 -16.16 -18.21
CA LYS A 82 -7.24 -15.50 -17.18
C LYS A 82 -7.79 -14.17 -17.72
N PRO A 83 -9.06 -13.82 -17.48
CA PRO A 83 -9.59 -12.53 -17.90
C PRO A 83 -8.77 -11.37 -17.32
N CYS A 84 -8.52 -10.34 -18.11
CA CYS A 84 -7.68 -9.21 -17.68
C CYS A 84 -8.16 -8.56 -16.39
N GLY A 85 -9.48 -8.43 -16.19
CA GLY A 85 -10.05 -7.92 -14.93
C GLY A 85 -9.66 -8.78 -13.72
N ASP A 86 -9.69 -10.11 -13.85
CA ASP A 86 -9.31 -11.03 -12.78
C ASP A 86 -7.79 -11.05 -12.54
N SER A 87 -6.99 -10.89 -13.60
CA SER A 87 -5.54 -10.72 -13.48
C SER A 87 -5.19 -9.39 -12.81
N ALA A 88 -5.93 -8.32 -13.10
CA ALA A 88 -5.77 -7.02 -12.44
C ALA A 88 -6.11 -7.09 -10.95
N VAL A 89 -7.15 -7.84 -10.56
CA VAL A 89 -7.48 -8.07 -9.15
C VAL A 89 -6.33 -8.80 -8.43
N ALA A 90 -5.74 -9.82 -9.05
CA ALA A 90 -4.65 -10.57 -8.45
C ALA A 90 -3.40 -9.71 -8.17
N ILE A 91 -3.17 -8.65 -8.94
CA ILE A 91 -2.07 -7.69 -8.70
C ILE A 91 -2.31 -6.92 -7.40
N VAL A 92 -3.54 -6.52 -7.09
CA VAL A 92 -3.85 -5.66 -5.93
C VAL A 92 -4.25 -6.43 -4.67
N GLU A 93 -4.63 -7.70 -4.82
CA GLU A 93 -5.05 -8.58 -3.72
C GLU A 93 -4.08 -8.60 -2.53
N PRO A 94 -2.75 -8.75 -2.71
CA PRO A 94 -1.81 -8.77 -1.59
C PRO A 94 -1.80 -7.46 -0.77
N PHE A 95 -2.16 -6.33 -1.37
CA PHE A 95 -2.29 -5.05 -0.67
C PHE A 95 -3.62 -4.96 0.06
N VAL A 96 -4.72 -5.43 -0.55
CA VAL A 96 -6.02 -5.50 0.13
C VAL A 96 -5.93 -6.32 1.40
N THR A 97 -5.29 -7.50 1.33
CA THR A 97 -5.03 -8.33 2.52
C THR A 97 -4.19 -7.59 3.57
N LEU A 98 -3.14 -6.87 3.16
CA LEU A 98 -2.32 -6.07 4.08
C LEU A 98 -3.17 -5.03 4.83
N PHE A 99 -4.02 -4.29 4.11
CA PHE A 99 -4.86 -3.26 4.72
C PHE A 99 -5.96 -3.87 5.60
N GLU A 100 -6.47 -5.05 5.26
CA GLU A 100 -7.45 -5.78 6.07
C GLU A 100 -6.86 -6.30 7.38
N GLU A 101 -5.67 -6.91 7.33
CA GLU A 101 -4.94 -7.42 8.51
C GLU A 101 -4.70 -6.32 9.57
N ARG A 102 -4.67 -5.05 9.17
CA ARG A 102 -4.34 -3.89 10.01
C ARG A 102 -5.34 -2.74 9.86
N ARG A 103 -6.64 -3.05 9.74
CA ARG A 103 -7.67 -2.09 9.32
C ARG A 103 -7.68 -0.76 10.08
N ASP A 104 -7.57 -0.77 11.40
CA ASP A 104 -7.59 0.47 12.20
C ASP A 104 -6.35 1.33 11.96
N LEU A 105 -5.19 0.71 11.76
CA LEU A 105 -3.96 1.41 11.40
C LEU A 105 -4.03 1.91 9.96
N ALA A 106 -4.60 1.12 9.03
CA ALA A 106 -4.80 1.50 7.64
C ALA A 106 -5.70 2.74 7.51
N ARG A 107 -6.77 2.83 8.31
CA ARG A 107 -7.62 4.03 8.39
C ARG A 107 -6.86 5.26 8.87
N THR A 108 -6.06 5.08 9.91
CA THR A 108 -5.24 6.17 10.47
C THR A 108 -4.22 6.65 9.42
N TYR A 109 -3.53 5.71 8.78
CA TYR A 109 -2.61 5.98 7.67
C TYR A 109 -3.30 6.75 6.53
N ALA A 110 -4.45 6.27 6.06
CA ALA A 110 -5.25 6.93 5.04
C ALA A 110 -5.64 8.37 5.44
N SER A 111 -6.08 8.58 6.68
CA SER A 111 -6.41 9.91 7.21
C SER A 111 -5.19 10.85 7.24
N ILE A 112 -4.01 10.33 7.60
CA ILE A 112 -2.78 11.11 7.62
C ILE A 112 -2.43 11.59 6.21
N LEU A 113 -2.48 10.69 5.21
CA LEU A 113 -2.18 11.03 3.83
C LEU A 113 -3.17 12.06 3.25
N VAL A 114 -4.48 11.85 3.46
CA VAL A 114 -5.52 12.78 2.98
C VAL A 114 -5.40 14.16 3.63
N SER A 115 -4.94 14.23 4.89
CA SER A 115 -4.71 15.52 5.56
C SER A 115 -3.58 16.35 4.93
N GLY A 116 -2.71 15.74 4.13
CA GLY A 116 -1.55 16.39 3.51
C GLY A 116 -0.44 16.78 4.49
N ARG A 117 -0.56 16.45 5.78
CA ARG A 117 0.43 16.77 6.82
C ARG A 117 1.72 15.95 6.67
N HIS A 118 1.61 14.76 6.09
CA HIS A 118 2.73 13.91 5.73
C HIS A 118 2.58 13.47 4.28
N THR A 119 3.72 13.28 3.62
CA THR A 119 3.78 12.69 2.27
C THR A 119 4.39 11.31 2.40
N SER A 120 3.85 10.35 1.63
CA SER A 120 4.47 9.03 1.45
C SER A 120 5.16 9.02 0.08
N VAL A 121 6.48 8.84 0.10
CA VAL A 121 7.27 8.65 -1.12
C VAL A 121 6.82 7.37 -1.81
N VAL A 122 6.51 6.33 -1.02
CA VAL A 122 5.95 5.08 -1.52
C VAL A 122 4.62 5.33 -2.20
N PHE A 123 3.71 6.14 -1.67
CA PHE A 123 2.42 6.37 -2.35
C PHE A 123 2.58 6.96 -3.76
N THR A 124 3.62 7.77 -4.01
CA THR A 124 3.90 8.33 -5.34
C THR A 124 4.69 7.36 -6.24
N ASP A 125 5.73 6.72 -5.72
CA ASP A 125 6.56 5.79 -6.49
C ASP A 125 5.87 4.43 -6.72
N LEU A 126 5.10 3.94 -5.74
CA LEU A 126 4.23 2.77 -5.86
C LEU A 126 3.14 3.00 -6.87
N ALA A 127 2.50 4.17 -6.88
CA ALA A 127 1.48 4.49 -7.88
C ALA A 127 2.06 4.33 -9.30
N ARG A 128 3.27 4.87 -9.53
CA ARG A 128 3.96 4.73 -10.83
C ARG A 128 4.24 3.25 -11.15
N ARG A 129 4.76 2.47 -10.20
CA ARG A 129 5.05 1.04 -10.39
C ARG A 129 3.80 0.23 -10.68
N LEU A 130 2.74 0.43 -9.89
CA LEU A 130 1.48 -0.28 -10.05
C LEU A 130 0.83 0.04 -11.41
N ILE A 131 0.90 1.30 -11.86
CA ILE A 131 0.49 1.69 -13.21
C ILE A 131 1.32 0.93 -14.25
N THR A 132 2.65 0.88 -14.13
CA THR A 132 3.49 0.11 -15.07
C THR A 132 3.14 -1.38 -15.11
N VAL A 133 2.85 -1.99 -13.96
CA VAL A 133 2.42 -3.40 -13.90
C VAL A 133 1.07 -3.58 -14.61
N PHE A 134 0.12 -2.66 -14.43
CA PHE A 134 -1.14 -2.68 -15.17
C PHE A 134 -0.95 -2.45 -16.68
N GLU A 135 -0.03 -1.59 -17.11
CA GLU A 135 0.30 -1.39 -18.53
C GLU A 135 0.83 -2.70 -19.15
N GLN A 136 1.73 -3.40 -18.46
CA GLN A 136 2.26 -4.69 -18.90
C GLN A 136 1.15 -5.74 -19.01
N LEU A 137 0.27 -5.80 -18.00
CA LEU A 137 -0.89 -6.69 -18.00
C LEU A 137 -1.80 -6.43 -19.21
N ILE A 138 -2.21 -5.17 -19.40
CA ILE A 138 -3.11 -4.77 -20.49
C ILE A 138 -2.49 -5.08 -21.85
N THR A 139 -1.18 -4.83 -22.00
CA THR A 139 -0.43 -5.15 -23.22
C THR A 139 -0.42 -6.65 -23.49
N ALA A 140 -0.14 -7.47 -22.47
CA ALA A 140 -0.07 -8.92 -22.60
C ALA A 140 -1.42 -9.55 -22.99
N HIS A 141 -2.52 -9.02 -22.46
CA HIS A 141 -3.87 -9.50 -22.79
C HIS A 141 -4.46 -8.85 -24.06
N GLY A 142 -3.86 -7.78 -24.59
CA GLY A 142 -4.38 -7.08 -25.77
C GLY A 142 -5.75 -6.43 -25.56
N CYS A 143 -6.07 -5.98 -24.34
CA CYS A 143 -7.40 -5.49 -23.97
C CYS A 143 -7.80 -4.15 -24.61
N THR A 144 -6.84 -3.44 -25.21
CA THR A 144 -7.05 -2.13 -25.81
C THR A 144 -5.99 -1.81 -26.85
N ASN A 145 -6.15 -0.71 -27.58
CA ASN A 145 -5.13 -0.26 -28.52
C ASN A 145 -3.86 0.18 -27.76
N PRO A 146 -2.66 -0.01 -28.33
CA PRO A 146 -1.42 0.42 -27.68
C PRO A 146 -1.42 1.89 -27.24
N ALA A 147 -2.07 2.77 -28.01
CA ALA A 147 -2.20 4.20 -27.67
C ALA A 147 -3.02 4.47 -26.39
N ASP A 148 -3.95 3.57 -26.03
CA ASP A 148 -4.87 3.73 -24.91
C ASP A 148 -4.41 3.00 -23.63
N THR A 149 -3.34 2.20 -23.73
CA THR A 149 -2.88 1.29 -22.66
C THR A 149 -2.60 2.04 -21.36
N ARG A 150 -1.86 3.15 -21.44
CA ARG A 150 -1.51 3.96 -20.27
C ARG A 150 -2.74 4.55 -19.58
N GLY A 151 -3.66 5.12 -20.35
CA GLY A 151 -4.89 5.70 -19.80
C GLY A 151 -5.75 4.66 -19.07
N ARG A 152 -5.80 3.42 -19.58
CA ARG A 152 -6.48 2.32 -18.89
C ARG A 152 -5.77 1.87 -17.62
N ALA A 153 -4.44 1.81 -17.63
CA ALA A 153 -3.66 1.49 -16.44
C ALA A 153 -3.84 2.55 -15.33
N GLU A 154 -3.83 3.83 -15.70
CA GLU A 154 -4.12 4.95 -14.80
C GLU A 154 -5.56 4.88 -14.25
N ALA A 155 -6.52 4.46 -15.07
CA ALA A 155 -7.91 4.23 -14.65
C ALA A 155 -8.03 3.06 -13.66
N LEU A 156 -7.36 1.92 -13.90
CA LEU A 156 -7.32 0.79 -12.96
C LEU A 156 -6.73 1.22 -11.61
N HIS A 157 -5.61 1.95 -11.62
CA HIS A 157 -4.99 2.47 -10.41
C HIS A 157 -5.92 3.42 -9.65
N SER A 158 -6.55 4.37 -10.35
CA SER A 158 -7.48 5.32 -9.74
C SER A 158 -8.71 4.63 -9.15
N ALA A 159 -9.25 3.64 -9.87
CA ALA A 159 -10.34 2.79 -9.40
C ALA A 159 -9.95 2.00 -8.14
N TYR A 160 -8.74 1.44 -8.11
CA TYR A 160 -8.22 0.73 -6.95
C TYR A 160 -8.16 1.64 -5.71
N ILE A 161 -7.48 2.77 -5.82
CA ILE A 161 -7.31 3.72 -4.72
C ILE A 161 -8.67 4.23 -4.23
N GLY A 162 -9.56 4.65 -5.14
CA GLY A 162 -10.90 5.12 -4.77
C GLY A 162 -11.71 4.08 -4.00
N ASN A 163 -11.75 2.83 -4.49
CA ASN A 163 -12.48 1.76 -3.79
C ASN A 163 -11.82 1.37 -2.47
N LEU A 164 -10.47 1.39 -2.38
CA LEU A 164 -9.75 1.14 -1.14
C LEU A 164 -10.08 2.18 -0.07
N PHE A 165 -10.09 3.47 -0.43
CA PHE A 165 -10.47 4.56 0.49
C PHE A 165 -11.93 4.45 0.95
N ILE A 166 -12.85 4.17 0.02
CA ILE A 166 -14.27 3.97 0.36
C ILE A 166 -14.40 2.78 1.32
N TRP A 167 -13.81 1.63 1.00
CA TRP A 167 -13.84 0.44 1.84
C TRP A 167 -13.24 0.70 3.23
N ALA A 168 -12.13 1.43 3.31
CA ALA A 168 -11.50 1.80 4.57
C ALA A 168 -12.42 2.66 5.46
N SER A 169 -13.29 3.47 4.86
CA SER A 169 -14.26 4.29 5.61
C SER A 169 -15.49 3.49 6.10
N THR A 170 -15.79 2.34 5.50
CA THR A 170 -16.86 1.44 5.97
C THR A 170 -16.37 0.53 7.10
N THR A 171 -17.26 0.06 7.98
CA THR A 171 -16.93 -0.85 9.10
C THR A 171 -17.41 -2.29 8.88
N GLU A 172 -18.43 -2.51 8.05
CA GLU A 172 -19.08 -3.82 7.90
C GLU A 172 -18.49 -4.68 6.76
N GLN A 173 -17.75 -4.07 5.83
CA GLN A 173 -17.25 -4.77 4.65
C GLN A 173 -15.89 -5.44 4.90
N SER A 174 -15.73 -6.66 4.42
CA SER A 174 -14.46 -7.41 4.40
C SER A 174 -13.59 -7.01 3.20
N GLY A 175 -12.31 -7.40 3.20
CA GLY A 175 -11.43 -7.25 2.03
C GLY A 175 -11.93 -8.08 0.84
N THR A 176 -12.63 -9.18 1.09
CA THR A 176 -13.27 -10.00 0.03
C THR A 176 -14.37 -9.22 -0.70
N ASP A 177 -15.13 -8.39 0.02
CA ASP A 177 -16.14 -7.52 -0.59
C ASP A 177 -15.50 -6.48 -1.49
N LEU A 178 -14.38 -5.89 -1.04
CA LEU A 178 -13.57 -4.97 -1.86
C LEU A 178 -13.04 -5.67 -3.11
N LEU A 179 -12.45 -6.87 -3.01
CA LEU A 179 -11.95 -7.61 -4.17
C LEU A 179 -13.07 -7.95 -5.17
N THR A 180 -14.26 -8.28 -4.67
CA THR A 180 -15.43 -8.52 -5.51
C THR A 180 -15.87 -7.26 -6.25
N GLN A 181 -15.84 -6.11 -5.57
CA GLN A 181 -16.13 -4.81 -6.19
C GLN A 181 -15.07 -4.43 -7.22
N LEU A 182 -13.78 -4.59 -6.89
CA LEU A 182 -12.67 -4.33 -7.81
C LEU A 182 -12.76 -5.19 -9.05
N ARG A 183 -13.13 -6.47 -8.94
CA ARG A 183 -13.35 -7.35 -10.11
C ARG A 183 -14.36 -6.75 -11.09
N LYS A 184 -15.50 -6.26 -10.59
CA LYS A 184 -16.54 -5.63 -11.44
C LYS A 184 -16.00 -4.39 -12.15
N VAL A 185 -15.34 -3.51 -11.40
CA VAL A 185 -14.80 -2.24 -11.92
C VAL A 185 -13.67 -2.50 -12.93
N PHE A 186 -12.74 -3.40 -12.61
CA PHE A 186 -11.64 -3.76 -13.50
C PHE A 186 -12.10 -4.46 -14.76
N THR A 187 -13.15 -5.29 -14.69
CA THR A 187 -13.76 -5.89 -15.89
C THR A 187 -14.40 -4.83 -16.78
N ALA A 188 -15.01 -3.78 -16.22
CA ALA A 188 -15.54 -2.68 -17.02
C ALA A 188 -14.42 -1.87 -17.70
N ILE A 189 -13.27 -1.70 -17.03
CA ILE A 189 -12.10 -0.99 -17.58
C ILE A 189 -11.31 -1.87 -18.55
N CYS A 190 -11.31 -3.20 -18.36
CA CYS A 190 -10.60 -4.18 -19.19
C CYS A 190 -11.55 -5.34 -19.53
N PRO A 191 -12.47 -5.14 -20.49
CA PRO A 191 -13.44 -6.16 -20.84
C PRO A 191 -12.75 -7.36 -21.52
N PRO A 192 -13.35 -8.55 -21.45
CA PRO A 192 -12.83 -9.72 -22.14
C PRO A 192 -12.76 -9.47 -23.65
N THR A 193 -11.69 -9.96 -24.29
CA THR A 193 -11.47 -9.85 -25.74
C THR A 193 -12.68 -10.40 -26.49
N GLY A 194 -13.42 -9.52 -27.17
CA GLY A 194 -14.65 -9.85 -27.92
C GLY A 194 -15.88 -8.98 -27.65
N SER A 195 -15.79 -7.96 -26.76
CA SER A 195 -16.94 -7.09 -26.44
C SER A 195 -16.96 -5.73 -27.15
N ASN A 196 -16.14 -5.51 -28.18
CA ASN A 196 -16.30 -4.34 -29.06
C ASN A 196 -17.24 -4.71 -30.20
N SER A 197 -18.53 -4.48 -29.97
CA SER A 197 -19.55 -4.30 -31.01
C SER A 197 -19.98 -2.84 -31.02
#